data_AF-V9F3N1-F1
#
_entry.id   AF-V9F3N1-F1
#
_cell.length_a   1.000
_cell.length_b   1.000
_cell.length_c   1.000
_cell.angle_alpha   90.00
_cell.angle_beta   90.00
_cell.angle_gamma   90.00
#
_symmetry.space_group_name_H-M   'P 1'
#
loop_
_entity.id
_entity.type
_entity.pdbx_description
1 polymer ?
#
loop_
_entity_poly.entity_id
_entity_poly.type
_entity_poly.pdbx_seq_one_letter_code
_entity_poly.pdbx_strand_id
1 'polypeptide(L)'
;MMPTCFQGCSSIAVTLQAATLTAVDAILYLLQSQEVGRAPPVAINLNGGRHHAQASGFSYVNDVVLGVQRLLSKGKMKRVLVVDIDVHHGDGTQEAFYYSEKVTTVSFHLHEPGFFFGTGTDTEIGAERGKYDNFNVPLQRGITDEQLHGVSSAL
;
A
#
# COMPACT_ATOMS: atom_id res chain seq x y z
N MET A 1 -17.27 2.29 -30.88
CA MET A 1 -17.19 1.33 -29.76
C MET A 1 -15.71 1.20 -29.42
N MET A 2 -15.24 1.73 -28.29
CA MET A 2 -13.85 1.52 -27.86
C MET A 2 -13.67 0.01 -27.59
N PRO A 3 -12.61 -0.64 -28.11
CA PRO A 3 -12.36 -2.04 -27.80
C PRO A 3 -12.13 -2.18 -26.30
N THR A 4 -12.92 -3.02 -25.63
CA THR A 4 -12.61 -3.42 -24.25
C THR A 4 -11.37 -4.33 -24.31
N CYS A 5 -10.32 -4.01 -23.56
CA CYS A 5 -9.08 -4.81 -23.50
C CYS A 5 -9.37 -6.28 -23.12
N PHE A 6 -10.23 -6.50 -22.11
CA PHE A 6 -10.71 -7.81 -21.68
C PHE A 6 -12.14 -7.68 -21.15
N GLN A 7 -13.00 -8.66 -21.45
CA GLN A 7 -14.37 -8.69 -20.93
C GLN A 7 -14.37 -8.91 -19.41
N GLY A 8 -15.11 -8.09 -18.65
CA GLY A 8 -15.20 -8.19 -17.19
C GLY A 8 -14.06 -7.50 -16.39
N CYS A 9 -13.11 -6.85 -17.06
CA CYS A 9 -12.00 -6.15 -16.40
C CYS A 9 -12.48 -5.12 -15.35
N SER A 10 -13.51 -4.34 -15.69
CA SER A 10 -14.09 -3.35 -14.78
C SER A 10 -14.81 -3.98 -13.59
N SER A 11 -15.56 -5.07 -13.79
CA SER A 11 -16.26 -5.73 -12.69
C SER A 11 -15.29 -6.35 -11.70
N ILE A 12 -14.23 -7.02 -12.19
CA ILE A 12 -13.19 -7.58 -11.33
C ILE A 12 -12.53 -6.45 -10.52
N ALA A 13 -12.10 -5.38 -11.19
CA ALA A 13 -11.48 -4.25 -10.50
C ALA A 13 -12.37 -3.69 -9.39
N VAL A 14 -13.67 -3.49 -9.65
CA VAL A 14 -14.64 -2.99 -8.67
C VAL A 14 -14.81 -3.96 -7.50
N THR A 15 -14.92 -5.26 -7.76
CA THR A 15 -15.08 -6.27 -6.70
C THR A 15 -13.87 -6.29 -5.76
N LEU A 16 -12.65 -6.19 -6.30
CA LEU A 16 -11.43 -6.18 -5.48
C LEU A 16 -11.40 -4.96 -4.53
N GLN A 17 -11.73 -3.78 -5.04
CA GLN A 17 -11.79 -2.56 -4.24
C GLN A 17 -12.89 -2.63 -3.17
N ALA A 18 -14.06 -3.16 -3.52
CA ALA A 18 -15.17 -3.30 -2.59
C ALA A 18 -14.82 -4.21 -1.40
N ALA A 19 -14.06 -5.28 -1.64
CA ALA A 19 -13.56 -6.16 -0.59
C ALA A 19 -12.60 -5.41 0.36
N THR A 20 -11.66 -4.63 -0.16
CA THR A 20 -10.75 -3.81 0.67
C THR A 20 -11.50 -2.77 1.50
N LEU A 21 -12.48 -2.08 0.90
CA LEU A 21 -13.31 -1.11 1.64
C LEU A 21 -14.17 -1.77 2.71
N THR A 22 -14.69 -2.96 2.45
CA THR A 22 -15.48 -3.73 3.44
C THR A 22 -14.59 -4.19 4.60
N ALA A 23 -13.36 -4.63 4.32
CA ALA A 23 -12.38 -4.98 5.35
C ALA A 23 -12.04 -3.77 6.25
N VAL A 24 -11.82 -2.60 5.65
CA VAL A 24 -11.59 -1.36 6.39
C VAL A 24 -12.81 -0.98 7.23
N ASP A 25 -14.02 -1.05 6.67
CA ASP A 25 -15.23 -0.71 7.41
C ASP A 25 -15.49 -1.66 8.59
N ALA A 26 -15.16 -2.94 8.45
CA ALA A 26 -15.20 -3.91 9.55
C ALA A 26 -14.22 -3.55 10.67
N ILE A 27 -12.96 -3.19 10.35
CA ILE A 27 -11.98 -2.70 11.33
C ILE A 27 -12.52 -1.44 12.04
N LEU A 28 -13.01 -0.47 11.28
CA LEU A 28 -13.53 0.79 11.83
C LEU A 28 -14.77 0.61 12.71
N TYR A 29 -15.55 -0.45 12.49
CA TYR A 29 -16.69 -0.83 13.31
C TYR A 29 -16.22 -1.49 14.62
N LEU A 30 -15.32 -2.47 14.56
CA LEU A 30 -14.78 -3.17 15.74
C LEU A 30 -14.01 -2.23 16.67
N LEU A 31 -13.29 -1.25 16.11
CA LEU A 31 -12.62 -0.23 16.92
C LEU A 31 -13.59 0.70 17.66
N GLN A 32 -14.83 0.83 17.20
CA GLN A 32 -15.87 1.62 17.88
C GLN A 32 -16.61 0.85 18.96
N SER A 33 -16.73 -0.47 18.83
CA SER A 33 -17.61 -1.27 19.70
C SER A 33 -17.06 -1.45 21.13
N GLN A 34 -15.84 -0.99 21.43
CA GLN A 34 -15.13 -1.25 22.69
C GLN A 34 -15.00 -2.74 23.07
N GLU A 35 -15.37 -3.66 22.16
CA GLU A 35 -15.16 -5.11 22.27
C GLU A 35 -13.82 -5.54 21.67
N VAL A 36 -12.86 -4.62 21.62
CA VAL A 36 -11.49 -5.00 21.25
C VAL A 36 -10.96 -5.82 22.42
N GLY A 37 -10.83 -7.13 22.22
CA GLY A 37 -10.13 -8.01 23.13
C GLY A 37 -8.67 -7.57 23.31
N ARG A 38 -7.83 -8.41 23.90
CA ARG A 38 -6.42 -8.05 24.19
C ARG A 38 -5.60 -7.69 22.93
N ALA A 39 -6.07 -8.01 21.72
CA ALA A 39 -5.41 -7.74 20.45
C ALA A 39 -6.27 -6.84 19.54
N PRO A 40 -5.65 -5.96 18.73
CA PRO A 40 -6.36 -5.11 17.78
C PRO A 40 -7.06 -5.94 16.68
N PRO A 41 -8.18 -5.45 16.11
CA PRO A 41 -8.88 -6.15 15.04
C PRO A 41 -8.04 -6.23 13.77
N VAL A 42 -8.13 -7.36 13.07
CA VAL A 42 -7.43 -7.64 11.81
C VAL A 42 -8.46 -8.07 10.76
N ALA A 43 -8.30 -7.55 9.54
CA ALA A 43 -9.05 -8.01 8.37
C ALA A 43 -8.07 -8.38 7.25
N ILE A 44 -8.41 -9.40 6.48
CA ILE A 44 -7.55 -9.96 5.42
C ILE A 44 -8.33 -9.93 4.11
N ASN A 45 -7.75 -9.32 3.07
CA ASN A 45 -8.23 -9.41 1.69
C ASN A 45 -7.09 -9.93 0.80
N LEU A 46 -7.04 -11.24 0.57
CA LEU A 46 -6.00 -11.88 -0.25
C LEU A 46 -6.06 -11.49 -1.73
N ASN A 47 -7.18 -10.92 -2.19
CA ASN A 47 -7.33 -10.52 -3.59
C ASN A 47 -7.00 -9.03 -3.82
N GLY A 48 -6.78 -8.24 -2.76
CA GLY A 48 -6.42 -6.83 -2.83
C GLY A 48 -4.92 -6.61 -3.07
N GLY A 49 -4.42 -5.42 -2.69
CA GLY A 49 -2.99 -5.10 -2.71
C GLY A 49 -2.48 -4.62 -4.07
N ARG A 50 -3.33 -3.99 -4.88
CA ARG A 50 -2.93 -3.39 -6.16
C ARG A 50 -2.23 -2.06 -5.89
N HIS A 51 -0.94 -2.12 -5.60
CA HIS A 51 -0.13 -0.99 -5.15
C HIS A 51 0.40 -0.07 -6.27
N HIS A 52 0.31 -0.49 -7.53
CA HIS A 52 0.69 0.33 -8.68
C HIS A 52 -0.47 1.25 -9.10
N ALA A 53 -0.14 2.46 -9.56
CA ALA A 53 -1.13 3.43 -10.04
C ALA A 53 -1.27 3.42 -11.57
N GLN A 54 -2.28 4.13 -12.10
CA GLN A 54 -2.42 4.46 -13.53
C GLN A 54 -2.51 3.26 -14.50
N ALA A 55 -3.22 2.19 -14.13
CA ALA A 55 -3.33 0.98 -14.96
C ALA A 55 -1.98 0.32 -15.27
N SER A 56 -1.05 0.39 -14.32
CA SER A 56 0.32 -0.09 -14.47
C SER A 56 0.55 -1.35 -13.64
N GLY A 57 1.47 -2.22 -14.08
CA GLY A 57 1.79 -3.47 -13.38
C GLY A 57 0.57 -4.34 -13.05
N PHE A 58 -0.39 -4.44 -13.98
CA PHE A 58 -1.67 -5.15 -13.80
C PHE A 58 -2.65 -4.54 -12.77
N SER A 59 -2.40 -3.32 -12.28
CA SER A 59 -3.22 -2.60 -11.31
C SER A 59 -4.07 -1.51 -11.96
N TYR A 60 -5.35 -1.78 -12.21
CA TYR A 60 -6.28 -0.80 -12.79
C TYR A 60 -6.76 0.25 -11.79
N VAL A 61 -6.92 -0.14 -10.54
CA VAL A 61 -7.31 0.75 -9.44
C VAL A 61 -6.53 0.35 -8.20
N ASN A 62 -6.01 1.35 -7.48
CA ASN A 62 -5.23 1.15 -6.28
C ASN A 62 -6.15 1.06 -5.05
N ASP A 63 -6.50 -0.18 -4.66
CA ASP A 63 -7.37 -0.44 -3.53
C ASP A 63 -6.71 -0.12 -2.17
N VAL A 64 -5.38 -0.13 -2.10
CA VAL A 64 -4.61 0.28 -0.91
C VAL A 64 -4.86 1.76 -0.61
N VAL A 65 -4.72 2.63 -1.62
CA VAL A 65 -4.97 4.07 -1.50
C VAL A 65 -6.41 4.34 -1.06
N LEU A 66 -7.39 3.65 -1.65
CA LEU A 66 -8.80 3.77 -1.25
C LEU A 66 -9.02 3.34 0.21
N GLY A 67 -8.39 2.23 0.63
CA GLY A 67 -8.46 1.76 2.00
C GLY A 67 -7.87 2.75 3.01
N VAL A 68 -6.69 3.31 2.72
CA VAL A 68 -6.03 4.32 3.55
C VAL A 68 -6.87 5.59 3.65
N GLN A 69 -7.39 6.10 2.52
CA GLN A 69 -8.29 7.25 2.51
C GLN A 69 -9.55 6.97 3.35
N ARG A 70 -10.09 5.75 3.29
CA ARG A 70 -11.24 5.34 4.09
C ARG A 70 -10.92 5.28 5.59
N LEU A 71 -9.74 4.79 5.98
CA LEU A 71 -9.27 4.78 7.37
C LEU A 71 -9.12 6.20 7.96
N LEU A 72 -8.56 7.11 7.16
CA LEU A 72 -8.40 8.53 7.53
C LEU A 72 -9.73 9.29 7.51
N SER A 73 -10.69 8.83 6.69
CA SER A 73 -12.02 9.43 6.61
C SER A 73 -12.72 9.38 7.98
N LYS A 74 -13.50 10.42 8.28
CA LYS A 74 -14.23 10.58 9.56
C LYS A 74 -13.34 10.81 10.79
N GLY A 75 -12.04 11.07 10.61
CA GLY A 75 -11.14 11.50 11.69
C GLY A 75 -10.86 10.44 12.76
N LYS A 76 -11.19 9.17 12.49
CA LYS A 76 -10.98 8.05 13.42
C LYS A 76 -9.51 7.68 13.54
N MET A 77 -8.78 7.72 12.42
CA MET A 77 -7.34 7.54 12.38
C MET A 77 -6.65 8.88 12.12
N LYS A 78 -5.63 9.18 12.93
CA LYS A 78 -4.81 10.39 12.77
C LYS A 78 -3.66 10.18 11.78
N ARG A 79 -3.09 8.97 11.79
CA ARG A 79 -2.02 8.53 10.90
C ARG A 79 -2.23 7.07 10.51
N VAL A 80 -1.75 6.70 9.32
CA VAL A 80 -1.75 5.33 8.81
C VAL A 80 -0.33 4.98 8.34
N LEU A 81 0.14 3.80 8.71
CA LEU A 81 1.38 3.23 8.18
C LEU A 81 1.00 2.20 7.12
N VAL A 82 1.56 2.34 5.92
CA VAL A 82 1.48 1.32 4.86
C VAL A 82 2.83 0.64 4.76
N VAL A 83 2.85 -0.67 4.97
CA VAL A 83 4.05 -1.50 4.79
C VAL A 83 3.84 -2.35 3.55
N ASP A 84 4.75 -2.23 2.60
CA ASP A 84 4.75 -2.92 1.32
C ASP A 84 5.94 -3.88 1.25
N ILE A 85 5.64 -5.17 1.08
CA ILE A 85 6.60 -6.28 1.02
C ILE A 85 6.53 -7.02 -0.31
N ASP A 86 5.87 -6.44 -1.32
CA ASP A 86 5.95 -6.96 -2.68
C ASP A 86 7.38 -6.80 -3.23
N VAL A 87 7.78 -7.67 -4.16
CA VAL A 87 9.11 -7.57 -4.78
C VAL A 87 9.28 -6.28 -5.59
N HIS A 88 8.19 -5.68 -6.08
CA HIS A 88 8.19 -4.42 -6.79
C HIS A 88 7.94 -3.24 -5.85
N HIS A 89 8.50 -2.09 -6.20
CA HIS A 89 8.24 -0.85 -5.49
C HIS A 89 6.74 -0.50 -5.53
N GLY A 90 6.17 -0.16 -4.37
CA GLY A 90 4.80 0.33 -4.19
C GLY A 90 4.57 1.77 -4.68
N ASP A 91 5.03 2.05 -5.91
CA ASP A 91 5.11 3.36 -6.53
C ASP A 91 3.80 4.15 -6.52
N GLY A 92 2.68 3.52 -6.84
CA GLY A 92 1.37 4.17 -6.88
C GLY A 92 0.86 4.58 -5.50
N THR A 93 1.20 3.79 -4.48
CA THR A 93 0.86 4.11 -3.10
C THR A 93 1.77 5.22 -2.56
N GLN A 94 3.07 5.16 -2.86
CA GLN A 94 4.02 6.25 -2.59
C GLN A 94 3.54 7.56 -3.23
N GLU A 95 3.24 7.57 -4.53
CA GLU A 95 2.82 8.76 -5.26
C GLU A 95 1.58 9.41 -4.64
N ALA A 96 0.57 8.60 -4.29
CA ALA A 96 -0.68 9.08 -3.71
C ALA A 96 -0.52 9.81 -2.38
N PHE A 97 0.55 9.51 -1.63
CA PHE A 97 0.77 10.03 -0.28
C PHE A 97 2.07 10.82 -0.11
N TYR A 98 2.81 11.07 -1.20
CA TYR A 98 4.15 11.67 -1.17
C TYR A 98 4.24 13.03 -0.44
N TYR A 99 3.12 13.76 -0.36
CA TYR A 99 3.02 15.08 0.27
C TYR A 99 2.27 15.07 1.61
N SER A 100 1.88 13.90 2.12
CA SER A 100 0.98 13.75 3.27
C SER A 100 1.70 13.35 4.55
N GLU A 101 1.68 14.21 5.56
CA GLU A 101 2.15 13.89 6.93
C GLU A 101 1.25 12.88 7.69
N LYS A 102 0.14 12.47 7.08
CA LYS A 102 -0.85 11.56 7.69
C LYS A 102 -0.64 10.10 7.29
N VAL A 103 0.19 9.84 6.29
CA VAL A 103 0.42 8.49 5.79
C VAL A 103 1.90 8.29 5.64
N THR A 104 2.43 7.32 6.38
CA THR A 104 3.80 6.88 6.22
C THR A 104 3.81 5.66 5.31
N THR A 105 4.59 5.66 4.24
CA THR A 105 4.78 4.52 3.33
C THR A 105 6.17 3.93 3.54
N VAL A 106 6.24 2.61 3.70
CA VAL A 106 7.50 1.84 3.78
C VAL A 106 7.44 0.74 2.73
N SER A 107 8.37 0.73 1.78
CA SER A 107 8.44 -0.29 0.73
C SER A 107 9.78 -0.99 0.71
N PHE A 108 9.76 -2.31 0.84
CA PHE A 108 10.91 -3.19 0.66
C PHE A 108 10.80 -3.84 -0.71
N HIS A 109 11.74 -3.60 -1.61
CA HIS A 109 11.61 -4.07 -3.00
C HIS A 109 12.96 -4.29 -3.65
N LEU A 110 12.99 -5.12 -4.68
CA LEU A 110 14.18 -5.28 -5.52
C LEU A 110 14.40 -4.01 -6.35
N HIS A 111 15.60 -3.47 -6.30
CA HIS A 111 15.99 -2.30 -7.07
C HIS A 111 17.31 -2.54 -7.81
N GLU A 112 17.22 -2.83 -9.11
CA GLU A 112 18.37 -3.05 -9.99
C GLU A 112 18.10 -2.48 -11.40
N PRO A 113 19.14 -2.09 -12.16
CA PRO A 113 18.96 -1.56 -13.51
C PRO A 113 18.14 -2.49 -14.41
N GLY A 114 17.05 -1.95 -14.97
CA GLY A 114 16.14 -2.71 -15.84
C GLY A 114 15.07 -3.53 -15.12
N PHE A 115 15.04 -3.52 -13.78
CA PHE A 115 13.91 -4.06 -13.01
C PHE A 115 12.79 -3.02 -12.90
N PHE A 116 11.58 -3.48 -13.14
CA PHE A 116 10.38 -2.65 -13.14
C PHE A 116 10.05 -2.14 -11.73
N PHE A 117 9.78 -0.85 -11.48
CA PHE A 117 9.65 0.34 -12.34
C PHE A 117 10.88 1.27 -12.38
N GLY A 118 11.96 0.94 -11.67
CA GLY A 118 13.15 1.79 -11.57
C GLY A 118 12.98 3.05 -10.71
N THR A 119 11.91 3.15 -9.92
CA THR A 119 11.70 4.11 -8.82
C THR A 119 11.93 3.41 -7.48
N GLY A 120 11.84 4.14 -6.35
CA GLY A 120 12.00 3.55 -5.02
C GLY A 120 13.44 3.67 -4.50
N THR A 121 14.15 4.71 -4.91
CA THR A 121 15.47 4.99 -4.32
C THR A 121 15.33 5.41 -2.85
N ASP A 122 16.37 5.16 -2.06
CA ASP A 122 16.46 5.58 -0.65
C ASP A 122 16.44 7.12 -0.48
N THR A 123 16.66 7.87 -1.56
CA THR A 123 16.56 9.34 -1.57
C THR A 123 15.14 9.89 -1.76
N GLU A 124 14.19 9.05 -2.19
CA GLU A 124 12.78 9.41 -2.30
C GLU A 124 12.14 9.37 -0.91
N ILE A 125 12.17 10.51 -0.20
CA ILE A 125 11.75 10.60 1.20
C ILE A 125 10.44 11.37 1.41
N GLY A 126 9.66 11.57 0.35
CA GLY A 126 8.47 12.43 0.38
C GLY A 126 8.82 13.91 0.20
N ALA A 127 7.80 14.75 0.14
CA ALA A 127 7.91 16.18 -0.13
C ALA A 127 6.99 17.03 0.74
N GLU A 128 7.36 18.30 0.89
CA GLU A 128 6.62 19.28 1.70
C GLU A 128 6.29 18.76 3.10
N ARG A 129 5.00 18.62 3.43
CA ARG A 129 4.52 18.14 4.72
C ARG A 129 4.76 16.64 4.89
N GLY A 130 4.77 15.87 3.81
CA GLY A 130 5.07 14.44 3.81
C GLY A 130 6.56 14.12 3.74
N LYS A 131 7.45 15.13 3.84
CA LYS A 131 8.88 14.88 3.91
C LYS A 131 9.19 14.07 5.18
N TYR A 132 9.94 12.99 5.00
CA TYR A 132 10.25 11.95 5.99
C TYR A 132 9.08 11.01 6.34
N ASP A 133 8.00 11.02 5.56
CA ASP A 133 6.90 10.05 5.65
C ASP A 133 6.91 9.04 4.48
N ASN A 134 7.99 8.98 3.70
CA ASN A 134 8.20 7.93 2.71
C ASN A 134 9.57 7.27 2.91
N PHE A 135 9.57 5.95 3.01
CA PHE A 135 10.75 5.14 3.26
C PHE A 135 10.84 4.04 2.19
N ASN A 136 11.91 4.10 1.41
CA ASN A 136 12.24 3.05 0.48
C ASN A 136 13.44 2.27 0.98
N VAL A 137 13.32 0.95 0.90
CA VAL A 137 14.36 0.00 1.26
C VAL A 137 14.71 -0.77 -0.01
N PRO A 138 15.56 -0.21 -0.89
CA PRO A 138 15.99 -0.88 -2.10
C PRO A 138 16.90 -2.06 -1.74
N LEU A 139 16.50 -3.26 -2.16
CA LEU A 139 17.17 -4.53 -1.87
C LEU A 139 17.83 -5.10 -3.12
N GLN A 140 18.82 -5.97 -2.89
CA GLN A 140 19.48 -6.74 -3.93
C GLN A 140 18.85 -8.12 -4.10
N ARG A 141 18.97 -8.65 -5.32
CA ARG A 141 18.53 -10.01 -5.65
C ARG A 141 19.22 -11.04 -4.76
N GLY A 142 18.44 -11.99 -4.24
CA GLY A 142 18.96 -13.08 -3.43
C GLY A 142 19.10 -12.76 -1.94
N ILE A 143 18.49 -11.68 -1.46
CA ILE A 143 18.37 -11.43 -0.01
C ILE A 143 17.71 -12.62 0.70
N THR A 144 18.25 -12.99 1.86
CA THR A 144 17.71 -14.07 2.70
C THR A 144 16.72 -13.55 3.74
N ASP A 145 15.95 -14.46 4.34
CA ASP A 145 15.03 -14.13 5.44
C ASP A 145 15.76 -13.47 6.63
N GLU A 146 16.97 -13.95 6.97
CA GLU A 146 17.77 -13.39 8.06
C GLU A 146 18.23 -11.96 7.75
N GLN A 147 18.64 -11.70 6.51
CA GLN A 147 19.02 -10.37 6.07
C GLN A 147 17.82 -9.42 6.02
N LEU A 148 16.68 -9.86 5.49
CA LEU A 148 15.45 -9.07 5.44
C LEU A 148 14.93 -8.78 6.86
N HIS A 149 14.98 -9.75 7.76
CA HIS A 149 14.67 -9.56 9.18
C HIS A 149 15.62 -8.54 9.84
N GLY A 150 16.92 -8.62 9.55
CA GLY A 150 17.91 -7.68 10.06
C GLY A 150 17.64 -6.24 9.63
N VAL A 151 17.29 -6.03 8.36
CA VAL A 151 16.97 -4.69 7.82
C VAL A 151 15.64 -4.17 8.36
N SER A 152 14.59 -5.01 8.38
CA SER A 152 13.27 -4.60 8.88
C SER A 152 13.24 -4.31 10.38
N SER A 153 14.10 -4.94 11.17
CA SER A 153 14.22 -4.69 12.62
C SER A 153 14.94 -3.38 12.95
N ALA A 154 15.59 -2.74 11.97
CA ALA A 154 16.35 -1.52 12.14
C ALA A 154 15.56 -0.23 11.81
N LEU A 155 14.32 -0.38 11.32
CA LEU A 155 13.39 0.70 10.97
C LEU A 155 12.44 1.00 12.14
#